data_AF-X1PV31-F1
#
_entry.id   AF-X1PV31-F1
#
_cell.length_a   1.000
_cell.length_b   1.000
_cell.length_c   1.000
_cell.angle_alpha   90.00
_cell.angle_beta   90.00
_cell.angle_gamma   90.00
#
_symmetry.space_group_name_H-M   'P 1'
#
loop_
_entity.id
_entity.type
_entity.pdbx_description
1 polymer ?
#
loop_
_entity_poly.entity_id
_entity_poly.type
_entity_poly.pdbx_seq_one_letter_code
_entity_poly.pdbx_strand_id
1 'polypeptide(L)' 'MSKDITDPVDKVTNVKVDLGPRIIMAGIEVLGTADNISIHVAEATLEELEKLKSAHEIRLVKM' A
#
# COMPACT_ATOMS: atom_id res chain seq x y z
N MET A 1 -29.76 -12.14 18.57
CA MET A 1 -29.37 -11.31 17.41
C MET A 1 -28.13 -10.53 17.81
N SER A 2 -26.95 -11.05 17.47
CA SER A 2 -25.71 -10.32 17.69
C SER A 2 -25.65 -9.22 16.63
N LYS A 3 -25.66 -7.96 17.06
CA LYS A 3 -25.41 -6.84 16.17
C LYS A 3 -23.91 -6.82 15.96
N ASP A 4 -23.45 -7.35 14.84
CA ASP A 4 -22.11 -7.10 14.33
C ASP A 4 -22.03 -5.60 13.99
N ILE A 5 -21.70 -4.80 15.00
CA ILE A 5 -21.35 -3.40 14.81
C ILE A 5 -19.94 -3.45 14.21
N THR A 6 -19.87 -3.53 12.89
CA THR A 6 -18.66 -3.12 12.19
C THR A 6 -18.53 -1.63 12.45
N ASP A 7 -17.60 -1.24 13.31
CA ASP A 7 -17.20 0.16 13.48
C ASP A 7 -16.98 0.79 12.09
N PRO A 8 -17.20 2.11 11.92
CA PRO A 8 -16.89 2.76 10.67
C PRO A 8 -15.41 2.53 10.40
N VAL A 9 -15.10 1.72 9.38
CA VAL A 9 -13.73 1.57 8.95
C VAL A 9 -13.38 2.91 8.31
N ASP A 10 -12.51 3.69 8.96
CA ASP A 10 -12.08 4.97 8.44
C ASP A 10 -11.43 4.75 7.07
N LYS A 11 -12.16 5.17 6.03
CA LYS A 11 -11.77 5.05 4.63
C LYS A 11 -11.15 6.35 4.14
N VAL A 12 -10.13 6.21 3.33
CA VAL A 12 -9.43 7.29 2.63
C VAL A 12 -9.53 7.05 1.13
N THR A 13 -9.79 8.12 0.37
CA THR A 13 -9.94 8.06 -1.08
C THR A 13 -9.09 9.12 -1.76
N ASN A 14 -8.61 8.82 -2.97
CA ASN A 14 -7.83 9.72 -3.83
C ASN A 14 -6.62 10.36 -3.13
N VAL A 15 -5.86 9.55 -2.40
CA VAL A 15 -4.67 10.01 -1.66
C VAL A 15 -3.40 9.66 -2.44
N LYS A 16 -2.49 10.61 -2.53
CA LYS A 16 -1.12 10.37 -3.01
C LYS A 16 -0.24 10.00 -1.81
N VAL A 17 0.43 8.87 -1.91
CA VAL A 17 1.34 8.36 -0.86
C VAL A 17 2.75 8.36 -1.40
N ASP A 18 3.65 9.04 -0.71
CA ASP A 18 5.09 8.92 -0.92
C ASP A 18 5.61 7.76 -0.06
N LEU A 19 6.28 6.81 -0.71
CA LEU A 19 6.83 5.64 -0.05
C LEU A 19 8.28 5.87 0.40
N GLY A 20 9.02 6.81 -0.20
CA GLY A 20 10.47 6.87 -0.03
C GLY A 20 11.19 5.63 -0.59
N PRO A 21 12.36 5.23 -0.06
CA PRO A 21 13.19 4.18 -0.65
C PRO A 21 12.57 2.79 -0.53
N ARG A 22 12.50 2.03 -1.62
CA ARG A 22 11.95 0.67 -1.69
C ARG A 22 12.79 -0.26 -2.53
N ILE A 23 12.74 -1.55 -2.19
CA ILE A 23 13.30 -2.62 -3.02
C ILE A 23 12.30 -2.96 -4.12
N ILE A 24 12.74 -2.99 -5.38
CA ILE A 24 11.92 -3.39 -6.51
C ILE A 24 12.19 -4.86 -6.82
N MET A 25 11.12 -5.66 -6.82
CA MET A 25 11.20 -7.09 -7.06
C MET A 25 10.33 -7.53 -8.24
N ALA A 26 10.82 -8.50 -9.01
CA ALA A 26 10.04 -9.26 -9.99
C ALA A 26 10.06 -10.75 -9.58
N GLY A 27 8.92 -11.25 -9.09
CA GLY A 27 8.86 -12.58 -8.48
C GLY A 27 9.74 -12.67 -7.23
N ILE A 28 10.81 -13.48 -7.30
CA ILE A 28 11.82 -13.63 -6.23
C ILE A 28 13.10 -12.84 -6.51
N GLU A 29 13.23 -12.24 -7.69
CA GLU A 29 14.42 -11.51 -8.11
C GLU A 29 14.37 -10.05 -7.64
N VAL A 30 15.48 -9.58 -7.05
CA VAL A 30 15.66 -8.17 -6.71
C VAL A 30 16.23 -7.45 -7.93
N LEU A 31 15.48 -6.50 -8.47
CA LEU A 31 15.90 -5.69 -9.61
C LEU A 31 16.72 -4.47 -9.19
N GLY A 32 16.53 -3.99 -7.97
CA GLY A 32 17.27 -2.86 -7.43
C GLY A 32 16.53 -2.13 -6.31
N THR A 33 16.97 -0.90 -6.04
CA THR A 33 16.30 0.02 -5.12
C THR A 33 15.87 1.27 -5.86
N ALA A 34 14.74 1.84 -5.47
CA ALA A 34 14.20 3.07 -6.03
C ALA A 34 13.65 3.94 -4.89
N ASP A 35 13.82 5.25 -5.03
CA ASP A 35 13.35 6.26 -4.07
C ASP A 35 12.39 7.23 -4.77
N ASN A 36 11.70 8.07 -4.01
CA ASN A 36 10.69 9.04 -4.47
C ASN A 36 9.54 8.37 -5.24
N ILE A 37 9.14 7.17 -4.85
CA ILE A 37 8.00 6.47 -5.47
C ILE A 37 6.71 6.99 -4.85
N SER A 38 5.87 7.54 -5.70
CA SER A 38 4.51 7.96 -5.32
C SER A 38 3.46 7.02 -5.90
N ILE A 39 2.50 6.61 -5.08
CA ILE A 39 1.33 5.82 -5.50
C ILE A 39 0.06 6.64 -5.28
N HIS A 40 -0.84 6.59 -6.27
CA HIS A 40 -2.19 7.13 -6.11
C HIS A 40 -3.11 6.01 -5.64
N VAL A 41 -3.60 6.13 -4.41
CA VAL A 41 -4.55 5.20 -3.79
C VAL A 41 -5.96 5.70 -4.03
N ALA A 42 -6.73 4.95 -4.83
CA ALA A 42 -8.11 5.29 -5.15
C ALA A 42 -9.03 5.18 -3.91
N GLU A 43 -8.92 4.07 -3.18
CA GLU A 43 -9.62 3.80 -1.92
C GLU A 43 -8.80 2.83 -1.07
N ALA A 44 -8.71 3.08 0.23
CA ALA A 44 -8.15 2.17 1.23
C ALA A 44 -8.71 2.49 2.62
N THR A 45 -8.60 1.55 3.54
CA THR A 45 -8.74 1.80 4.97
C THR A 45 -7.48 2.48 5.53
N LEU A 46 -7.57 3.14 6.68
CA LEU A 46 -6.38 3.68 7.36
C LEU A 46 -5.35 2.59 7.66
N GLU A 47 -5.80 1.39 8.08
CA GLU A 47 -4.90 0.27 8.37
C GLU A 47 -4.15 -0.22 7.12
N GLU A 48 -4.85 -0.34 5.98
CA GLU A 48 -4.22 -0.70 4.70
C GLU A 48 -3.24 0.37 4.24
N LEU A 49 -3.56 1.65 4.45
CA LEU A 49 -2.66 2.75 4.11
C LEU A 49 -1.38 2.70 4.94
N GLU A 50 -1.48 2.41 6.24
CA GLU A 50 -0.30 2.26 7.11
C GLU A 50 0.53 1.02 6.76
N LYS A 51 -0.11 -0.10 6.38
CA LYS A 51 0.58 -1.28 5.84
C LYS A 51 1.32 -0.94 4.55
N LEU A 52 0.71 -0.17 3.64
CA LEU A 52 1.35 0.28 2.40
C LEU A 52 2.59 1.14 2.68
N LYS A 53 2.47 2.13 3.59
CA LYS A 53 3.62 2.98 3.98
C LYS A 53 4.74 2.19 4.65
N SER A 54 4.40 1.13 5.38
CA SER A 54 5.37 0.30 6.10
C SER A 54 5.99 -0.83 5.27
N ALA A 55 5.42 -1.13 4.09
CA ALA A 55 5.96 -2.15 3.19
C ALA A 55 7.33 -1.71 2.69
N HIS A 56 8.34 -2.58 2.76
CA HIS A 56 9.73 -2.25 2.35
C HIS A 56 10.02 -2.62 0.88
N GLU A 57 9.17 -3.43 0.28
CA GLU A 57 9.31 -3.97 -1.07
C GLU A 57 8.09 -3.65 -1.94
N ILE A 58 8.35 -3.46 -3.24
CA ILE A 58 7.33 -3.38 -4.27
C ILE A 58 7.52 -4.59 -5.20
N ARG A 59 6.47 -5.41 -5.32
CA ARG A 59 6.44 -6.57 -6.22
C ARG A 59 5.73 -6.21 -7.51
N LEU A 60 6.46 -6.29 -8.63
CA LEU A 60 5.89 -6.14 -9.96
C LEU A 60 5.19 -7.44 -10.36
N VAL A 61 3.91 -7.34 -10.66
CA VAL A 61 3.10 -8.47 -11.17
C VAL A 61 2.69 -8.19 -12.61
N LYS A 62 2.69 -9.22 -13.45
CA LYS A 62 2.20 -9.11 -14.84
C LYS A 62 0.67 -9.20 -14.83
N MET A 63 0.02 -8.23 -15.48
CA MET A 63 -1.43 -8.23 -15.73
C MET A 63 -1.76 -9.08 -16.95
#